data_AF-A0A7J9GA99-F1
#
_entry.id   AF-A0A7J9GA99-F1
#
_cell.length_a   1.000
_cell.length_b   1.000
_cell.length_c   1.000
_cell.angle_alpha   90.00
_cell.angle_beta   90.00
_cell.angle_gamma   90.00
#
_symmetry.space_group_name_H-M   'P 1'
#
loop_
_entity.id
_entity.type
_entity.pdbx_description
1 polymer ?
#
loop_
_entity_poly.entity_id
_entity_poly.type
_entity_poly.pdbx_seq_one_letter_code
_entity_poly.pdbx_strand_id
1 'polypeptide(L)'
;PEDAVSFERAAGLETLEWEVLLNANNLETTPEMGENADPFFADRDDYIDTAEYEMLFGQFAENENAFIGKPPASKSVVENLPCVVVTQEDVVNNNALCAVCKDEVNLGEKMKQLPCAHRYHGDCIIPWLGIRNTCPVCRHELPTDDADYERRRSIRAGRAL
;
A
#
# COMPACT_ATOMS: atom_id res chain seq x y z
N PRO A 1 39.26 41.08 20.44
CA PRO A 1 40.24 40.64 19.43
C PRO A 1 40.22 39.11 19.32
N GLU A 2 39.26 38.46 18.68
CA GLU A 2 38.78 38.58 17.29
C GLU A 2 39.83 38.09 16.28
N ASP A 3 39.83 36.78 16.05
CA ASP A 3 40.49 36.15 14.91
C ASP A 3 39.41 35.62 13.97
N ALA A 4 39.50 36.07 12.72
CA ALA A 4 38.58 35.81 11.64
C ALA A 4 38.86 34.47 10.95
N VAL A 5 37.81 33.72 10.61
CA VAL A 5 37.83 32.78 9.48
C VAL A 5 36.52 32.90 8.71
N SER A 6 36.65 33.23 7.44
CA SER A 6 35.56 33.39 6.47
C SER A 6 35.30 32.08 5.73
N PHE A 7 34.02 31.69 5.67
CA PHE A 7 33.24 31.14 4.55
C PHE A 7 33.89 30.16 3.56
N GLU A 8 33.34 28.93 3.48
CA GLU A 8 32.87 28.32 2.21
C GLU A 8 31.66 27.39 2.47
N ARG A 9 30.69 27.43 1.56
CA ARG A 9 29.41 26.69 1.56
C ARG A 9 29.56 25.46 0.66
N ALA A 10 29.31 24.27 1.17
CA ALA A 10 29.10 23.09 0.33
C ALA A 10 27.87 22.32 0.83
N ALA A 11 26.86 22.27 -0.04
CA ALA A 11 25.69 21.43 0.10
C ALA A 11 26.10 19.96 -0.07
N GLY A 12 25.79 19.12 0.90
CA GLY A 12 25.79 17.67 0.75
C GLY A 12 24.47 17.22 0.14
N LEU A 13 24.41 17.21 -1.18
CA LEU A 13 23.66 16.27 -2.02
C LEU A 13 24.06 14.83 -1.60
N GLU A 14 23.32 13.76 -1.78
CA GLU A 14 22.00 13.49 -2.33
C GLU A 14 21.73 12.00 -2.01
N THR A 15 20.45 11.67 -2.01
CA THR A 15 19.89 10.39 -2.49
C THR A 15 20.88 9.37 -3.08
N LEU A 16 21.00 8.23 -2.41
CA LEU A 16 21.29 6.93 -3.05
C LEU A 16 20.25 5.97 -2.47
N GLU A 17 19.04 5.98 -3.01
CA GLU A 17 18.63 5.36 -4.28
C GLU A 17 18.57 3.84 -4.15
N TRP A 18 17.48 3.30 -4.64
CA TRP A 18 16.95 1.95 -4.44
C TRP A 18 17.84 0.80 -4.96
N GLU A 19 19.07 1.09 -5.34
CA GLU A 19 20.01 0.18 -6.01
C GLU A 19 20.69 -0.82 -5.06
N VAL A 20 20.76 -0.52 -3.75
CA VAL A 20 21.40 -1.43 -2.78
C VAL A 20 20.58 -2.71 -2.55
N LEU A 21 19.26 -2.68 -2.80
CA LEU A 21 18.38 -3.84 -2.55
C LEU A 21 18.25 -4.81 -3.73
N LEU A 22 18.73 -4.44 -4.92
CA LEU A 22 18.66 -5.30 -6.10
C LEU A 22 19.92 -6.15 -6.32
N ASN A 23 21.01 -5.83 -5.65
CA ASN A 23 22.30 -6.50 -5.85
C ASN A 23 22.48 -7.81 -5.07
N ALA A 24 21.45 -8.26 -4.34
CA ALA A 24 21.47 -9.51 -3.58
C ALA A 24 21.00 -10.75 -4.37
N ASN A 25 20.58 -10.58 -5.63
CA ASN A 25 20.24 -11.71 -6.48
C ASN A 25 21.00 -11.67 -7.82
N ASN A 26 22.18 -12.28 -7.76
CA ASN A 26 22.72 -13.15 -8.79
C ASN A 26 23.50 -12.50 -9.95
N LEU A 27 24.79 -12.20 -9.69
CA LEU A 27 25.78 -12.23 -10.76
C LEU A 27 27.14 -12.75 -10.22
N GLU A 28 27.36 -14.07 -10.32
CA GLU A 28 28.72 -14.62 -10.40
C GLU A 28 29.25 -14.30 -11.82
N THR A 29 30.25 -13.42 -11.95
CA THR A 29 31.69 -13.75 -12.08
C THR A 29 32.10 -14.14 -13.53
N THR A 30 32.31 -13.13 -14.40
CA THR A 30 33.63 -12.67 -14.94
C THR A 30 34.07 -13.38 -16.26
N PRO A 31 35.13 -12.92 -16.98
CA PRO A 31 35.05 -12.25 -18.28
C PRO A 31 35.88 -12.99 -19.36
N GLU A 32 35.91 -12.52 -20.61
CA GLU A 32 37.13 -12.29 -21.42
C GLU A 32 36.86 -12.16 -22.94
N MET A 33 37.61 -11.23 -23.57
CA MET A 33 37.87 -10.99 -25.00
C MET A 33 36.72 -10.40 -25.84
N GLY A 34 36.91 -9.39 -26.69
CA GLY A 34 38.11 -8.71 -27.15
C GLY A 34 37.73 -7.54 -28.07
N GLU A 35 38.68 -6.64 -28.21
CA GLU A 35 38.84 -5.55 -29.18
C GLU A 35 37.86 -5.57 -30.37
N ASN A 36 36.91 -4.63 -30.40
CA ASN A 36 36.43 -3.94 -31.60
C ASN A 36 35.52 -2.78 -31.16
N ALA A 37 35.92 -1.56 -31.49
CA ALA A 37 35.15 -0.36 -31.23
C ALA A 37 33.90 -0.35 -32.12
N ASP A 38 32.71 -0.23 -31.52
CA ASP A 38 31.57 0.37 -32.18
C ASP A 38 30.97 1.46 -31.28
N PRO A 39 30.56 2.61 -31.84
CA PRO A 39 30.12 3.75 -31.06
C PRO A 39 28.86 3.41 -30.28
N PHE A 40 28.76 3.96 -29.08
CA PHE A 40 27.59 3.96 -28.23
C PHE A 40 26.42 4.66 -28.95
N PHE A 41 25.77 3.95 -29.86
CA PHE A 41 24.42 4.27 -30.30
C PHE A 41 23.53 3.81 -29.16
N ALA A 42 22.93 4.78 -28.47
CA ALA A 42 21.78 4.53 -27.62
C ALA A 42 20.70 3.94 -28.53
N ASP A 43 20.62 2.61 -28.57
CA ASP A 43 19.53 1.92 -29.25
C ASP A 43 18.28 2.18 -28.42
N ARG A 44 17.54 3.15 -28.93
CA ARG A 44 16.38 3.76 -28.31
C ARG A 44 15.16 3.07 -28.90
N ASP A 45 15.01 1.77 -28.67
CA ASP A 45 13.82 1.02 -29.06
C ASP A 45 13.44 -0.10 -28.07
N ASP A 46 13.97 -0.07 -26.83
CA ASP A 46 13.48 -0.94 -25.75
C ASP A 46 12.42 -0.26 -24.85
N TYR A 47 11.98 0.95 -25.21
CA TYR A 47 10.84 1.58 -24.54
C TYR A 47 9.59 0.83 -24.98
N ILE A 48 9.04 -0.01 -24.10
CA ILE A 48 7.74 -0.66 -24.26
C ILE A 48 6.80 0.29 -25.00
N ASP A 49 6.32 -0.15 -26.16
CA ASP A 49 5.53 0.68 -27.06
C ASP A 49 4.37 1.30 -26.28
N THR A 50 4.34 2.63 -26.23
CA THR A 50 3.30 3.41 -25.57
C THR A 50 1.90 2.96 -25.99
N ALA A 51 1.72 2.49 -27.22
CA ALA A 51 0.44 2.02 -27.72
C ALA A 51 -0.01 0.68 -27.09
N GLU A 52 0.91 -0.27 -26.85
CA GLU A 52 0.59 -1.52 -26.15
C GLU A 52 0.22 -1.24 -24.69
N TYR A 53 0.92 -0.29 -24.07
CA TYR A 53 0.65 0.16 -22.70
C TYR A 53 -0.68 0.93 -22.60
N GLU A 54 -0.99 1.79 -23.58
CA GLU A 54 -2.27 2.49 -23.69
C GLU A 54 -3.46 1.55 -23.93
N MET A 55 -3.29 0.48 -24.73
CA MET A 55 -4.34 -0.52 -24.92
C MET A 55 -4.59 -1.33 -23.64
N LEU A 56 -3.53 -1.70 -22.92
CA LEU A 56 -3.62 -2.36 -21.63
C LEU A 56 -4.34 -1.46 -20.59
N PHE A 57 -3.96 -0.19 -20.50
CA PHE A 57 -4.60 0.78 -19.61
C PHE A 57 -6.03 1.14 -20.02
N GLY A 58 -6.31 1.23 -21.32
CA GLY A 58 -7.65 1.45 -21.85
C GLY A 58 -8.60 0.34 -21.42
N GLN A 59 -8.14 -0.92 -21.42
CA GLN A 59 -8.91 -2.05 -20.92
C GLN A 59 -9.21 -1.97 -19.41
N PHE A 60 -8.34 -1.35 -18.62
CA PHE A 60 -8.59 -1.07 -17.20
C PHE A 60 -9.50 0.15 -16.98
N ALA A 61 -9.47 1.15 -17.86
CA ALA A 61 -10.30 2.36 -17.74
C ALA A 61 -11.74 2.12 -18.22
N GLU A 62 -11.93 1.34 -19.28
CA GLU A 62 -13.24 1.04 -19.88
C GLU A 62 -13.98 -0.09 -19.16
N ASN A 63 -13.25 -0.96 -18.47
CA ASN A 63 -13.87 -1.88 -17.55
C ASN A 63 -14.19 -1.10 -16.28
N GLU A 64 -15.42 -0.60 -16.13
CA GLU A 64 -15.94 -0.15 -14.82
C GLU A 64 -15.78 -1.27 -13.75
N ASN A 65 -15.61 -2.51 -14.23
CA ASN A 65 -15.25 -3.72 -13.51
C ASN A 65 -13.72 -3.94 -13.28
N ALA A 66 -12.81 -3.07 -13.70
CA ALA A 66 -11.42 -3.08 -13.22
C ALA A 66 -11.34 -2.60 -11.76
N PHE A 67 -12.40 -1.96 -11.27
CA PHE A 67 -12.68 -1.79 -9.85
C PHE A 67 -13.32 -3.03 -9.18
N ILE A 68 -13.36 -4.22 -9.82
CA ILE A 68 -13.56 -5.51 -9.12
C ILE A 68 -12.33 -5.82 -8.25
N GLY A 69 -11.98 -4.90 -7.35
CA GLY A 69 -11.47 -5.34 -6.08
C GLY A 69 -12.61 -5.92 -5.26
N LYS A 70 -12.26 -6.43 -4.10
CA LYS A 70 -13.20 -7.12 -3.22
C LYS A 70 -14.45 -6.25 -2.98
N PRO A 71 -15.66 -6.84 -3.00
CA PRO A 71 -16.93 -6.12 -2.91
C PRO A 71 -17.04 -5.37 -1.59
N PRO A 72 -18.04 -4.48 -1.44
CA PRO A 72 -18.32 -3.82 -0.17
C PRO A 72 -18.58 -4.85 0.94
N ALA A 73 -18.31 -4.46 2.18
CA ALA A 73 -18.71 -5.26 3.33
C ALA A 73 -20.24 -5.33 3.42
N SER A 74 -20.75 -6.42 3.99
CA SER A 74 -22.18 -6.56 4.26
C SER A 74 -22.65 -5.46 5.21
N LYS A 75 -23.81 -4.87 4.91
CA LYS A 75 -24.33 -3.74 5.68
C LYS A 75 -24.54 -4.11 7.15
N SER A 76 -25.03 -5.32 7.38
CA SER A 76 -25.23 -5.88 8.72
C SER A 76 -23.92 -5.96 9.50
N VAL A 77 -22.80 -6.36 8.88
CA VAL A 77 -21.50 -6.41 9.56
C VAL A 77 -21.03 -5.01 9.91
N VAL A 78 -21.13 -4.04 9.01
CA VAL A 78 -20.70 -2.65 9.25
C VAL A 78 -21.47 -2.02 10.41
N GLU A 79 -22.80 -2.20 10.45
CA GLU A 79 -23.66 -1.69 11.52
C GLU A 79 -23.33 -2.32 12.88
N ASN A 80 -23.09 -3.63 12.90
CA ASN A 80 -22.79 -4.40 14.11
C ASN A 80 -21.32 -4.36 14.55
N LEU A 81 -20.47 -3.55 13.91
CA LEU A 81 -19.08 -3.40 14.34
C LEU A 81 -19.02 -2.84 15.78
N PRO A 82 -18.26 -3.49 16.68
CA PRO A 82 -18.13 -3.06 18.06
C PRO A 82 -17.57 -1.64 18.12
N CYS A 83 -18.21 -0.81 18.94
CA CYS A 83 -17.74 0.53 19.24
C CYS A 83 -16.99 0.49 20.58
N VAL A 84 -15.72 0.83 20.55
CA VAL A 84 -14.83 0.85 21.71
C VAL A 84 -14.41 2.28 21.99
N VAL A 85 -14.51 2.66 23.26
CA VAL A 85 -14.07 3.98 23.72
C VAL A 85 -12.59 3.88 24.05
N VAL A 86 -11.80 4.84 23.54
CA VAL A 86 -10.36 4.88 23.81
C VAL A 86 -10.10 5.19 25.28
N THR A 87 -9.31 4.32 25.91
CA THR A 87 -8.94 4.43 27.33
C THR A 87 -7.57 5.10 27.50
N GLN A 88 -7.24 5.49 28.74
CA GLN A 88 -5.95 6.13 29.04
C GLN A 88 -4.75 5.24 28.70
N GLU A 89 -4.88 3.93 28.89
CA GLU A 89 -3.83 2.95 28.56
C GLU A 89 -3.58 2.84 27.04
N ASP A 90 -4.63 2.97 26.22
CA ASP A 90 -4.51 2.91 24.75
C ASP A 90 -3.68 4.08 24.19
N VAL A 91 -3.84 5.27 24.76
CA VAL A 91 -3.10 6.47 24.36
C VAL A 91 -1.64 6.41 24.82
N VAL A 92 -1.40 5.94 26.05
CA VAL A 92 -0.03 5.79 26.58
C VAL A 92 0.78 4.77 25.79
N ASN A 93 0.13 3.71 25.28
CA ASN A 93 0.77 2.67 24.48
C ASN A 93 0.94 3.02 22.99
N ASN A 94 0.63 4.25 22.57
CA ASN A 94 0.71 4.72 21.18
C ASN A 94 -0.10 3.86 20.19
N ASN A 95 -1.12 3.16 20.68
CA ASN A 95 -2.03 2.31 19.89
C ASN A 95 -3.29 3.07 19.44
N ALA A 96 -3.25 4.40 19.50
CA ALA A 96 -4.36 5.31 19.29
C ALA A 96 -4.14 6.17 18.03
N LEU A 97 -3.90 5.53 16.89
CA LEU A 97 -3.80 6.19 15.58
C LEU A 97 -4.83 5.60 14.60
N CYS A 98 -5.53 6.46 13.87
CA CYS A 98 -6.40 6.00 12.78
C CYS A 98 -5.59 5.87 11.48
N ALA A 99 -5.37 4.65 10.98
CA ALA A 99 -4.55 4.45 9.79
C ALA A 99 -5.15 5.02 8.48
N VAL A 100 -6.44 5.42 8.49
CA VAL A 100 -7.13 6.00 7.32
C VAL A 100 -6.85 7.49 7.20
N CYS A 101 -7.14 8.28 8.24
CA CYS A 101 -6.87 9.72 8.24
C CYS A 101 -5.45 10.09 8.71
N LYS A 102 -4.75 9.14 9.33
CA LYS A 102 -3.40 9.31 9.92
C LYS A 102 -3.36 10.25 11.13
N ASP A 103 -4.51 10.50 11.75
CA ASP A 103 -4.63 11.35 12.94
C ASP A 103 -4.60 10.53 14.23
N GLU A 104 -4.19 11.21 15.30
CA GLU A 104 -4.26 10.73 16.68
C GLU A 104 -5.69 10.65 17.17
N VAL A 105 -5.93 9.67 18.03
CA VAL A 105 -7.24 9.37 18.60
C VAL A 105 -7.26 9.77 20.05
N ASN A 106 -8.24 10.58 20.42
CA ASN A 106 -8.29 11.18 21.74
C ASN A 106 -8.92 10.26 22.78
N LEU A 107 -8.61 10.52 24.05
CA LEU A 107 -9.24 9.86 25.18
C LEU A 107 -10.75 10.08 25.17
N GLY A 108 -11.52 9.01 25.38
CA GLY A 108 -12.98 9.08 25.36
C GLY A 108 -13.60 9.10 23.95
N GLU A 109 -12.80 9.09 22.90
CA GLU A 109 -13.29 9.03 21.52
C GLU A 109 -13.84 7.63 21.18
N LYS A 110 -14.90 7.61 20.36
CA LYS A 110 -15.60 6.38 19.96
C LYS A 110 -15.02 5.84 18.67
N MET A 111 -14.36 4.70 18.78
CA MET A 111 -13.76 4.00 17.64
C MET A 111 -14.54 2.76 17.26
N LYS A 112 -14.53 2.44 15.97
CA LYS A 112 -15.03 1.17 15.45
C LYS A 112 -13.87 0.18 15.38
N GLN A 113 -14.04 -0.97 16.02
CA GLN A 113 -13.05 -2.04 16.02
C GLN A 113 -13.46 -3.15 15.04
N LEU A 114 -12.56 -3.52 14.15
CA LEU A 114 -12.75 -4.66 13.24
C LEU A 114 -12.49 -5.99 13.97
N PRO A 115 -12.95 -7.14 13.43
CA PRO A 115 -12.67 -8.47 13.99
C PRO A 115 -11.17 -8.82 14.06
N CYS A 116 -10.34 -8.14 13.26
CA CYS A 116 -8.88 -8.25 13.30
C CYS A 116 -8.22 -7.33 14.36
N ALA A 117 -9.00 -6.76 15.28
CA ALA A 117 -8.61 -5.86 16.37
C ALA A 117 -8.09 -4.45 15.97
N HIS A 118 -7.99 -4.13 14.67
CA HIS A 118 -7.68 -2.76 14.24
C HIS A 118 -8.85 -1.80 14.51
N ARG A 119 -8.54 -0.57 14.94
CA ARG A 119 -9.48 0.47 15.35
C ARG A 119 -9.40 1.69 14.43
N TYR A 120 -10.55 2.32 14.17
CA TYR A 120 -10.68 3.45 13.26
C TYR A 120 -11.81 4.39 13.71
N HIS A 121 -11.77 5.65 13.28
CA HIS A 121 -12.92 6.54 13.40
C HIS A 121 -14.09 5.96 12.60
N GLY A 122 -15.31 6.09 13.14
CA GLY A 122 -16.52 5.65 12.45
C GLY A 122 -16.64 6.30 11.06
N ASP A 123 -16.38 7.61 11.00
CA ASP A 123 -16.45 8.41 9.77
C ASP A 123 -15.36 8.03 8.75
N CYS A 124 -14.26 7.40 9.19
CA CYS A 124 -13.20 6.94 8.31
C CYS A 124 -13.46 5.51 7.79
N ILE A 125 -13.87 4.59 8.66
CA ILE A 125 -13.97 3.17 8.30
C ILE A 125 -15.27 2.82 7.59
N ILE A 126 -16.37 3.50 7.90
CA ILE A 126 -17.68 3.21 7.28
C ILE A 126 -17.64 3.47 5.75
N PRO A 127 -17.14 4.63 5.26
CA PRO A 127 -17.02 4.86 3.83
C PRO A 127 -16.09 3.86 3.15
N TRP A 128 -14.97 3.51 3.81
CA TRP A 128 -14.04 2.51 3.30
C TRP A 128 -14.70 1.14 3.10
N LEU A 129 -15.47 0.68 4.09
CA LEU A 129 -16.20 -0.59 4.02
C LEU A 129 -17.36 -0.57 3.02
N GLY A 130 -17.87 0.61 2.68
CA GLY A 130 -18.81 0.81 1.58
C GLY A 130 -18.20 0.62 0.19
N ILE A 131 -16.87 0.57 0.09
CA ILE A 131 -16.14 0.35 -1.17
C ILE A 131 -15.47 -1.03 -1.18
N ARG A 132 -14.85 -1.44 -0.07
CA ARG A 132 -14.10 -2.71 0.03
C ARG A 132 -14.33 -3.39 1.38
N ASN A 133 -14.53 -4.70 1.38
CA ASN A 133 -14.68 -5.51 2.60
C ASN A 133 -13.36 -5.83 3.35
N THR A 134 -12.29 -5.04 3.18
CA THR A 134 -10.99 -5.37 3.81
C THR A 134 -10.49 -4.33 4.77
N CYS A 135 -9.85 -4.80 5.84
CA CYS A 135 -9.07 -3.96 6.75
C CYS A 135 -7.93 -3.23 6.01
N PRO A 136 -7.81 -1.90 6.13
CA PRO A 136 -6.71 -1.11 5.55
C PRO A 136 -5.30 -1.56 5.98
N VAL A 137 -5.15 -2.12 7.18
CA VAL A 137 -3.84 -2.48 7.74
C VAL A 137 -3.46 -3.92 7.43
N CYS A 138 -4.29 -4.90 7.81
CA CYS A 138 -3.95 -6.32 7.69
C CYS A 138 -4.64 -7.06 6.54
N ARG A 139 -5.46 -6.37 5.73
CA ARG A 139 -6.21 -6.94 4.60
C ARG A 139 -7.18 -8.08 4.96
N HIS A 140 -7.49 -8.27 6.25
CA HIS A 140 -8.51 -9.21 6.71
C HIS A 140 -9.85 -8.93 6.01
N GLU A 141 -10.46 -9.98 5.46
CA GLU A 141 -11.71 -9.91 4.71
C GLU A 141 -12.93 -10.07 5.62
N LEU A 142 -13.81 -9.08 5.58
CA LEU A 142 -15.13 -9.09 6.21
C LEU A 142 -16.15 -9.77 5.29
N PRO A 143 -17.22 -10.36 5.83
CA PRO A 143 -18.30 -10.90 5.02
C PRO A 143 -18.95 -9.83 4.13
N THR A 144 -19.32 -10.19 2.91
CA THR A 144 -20.07 -9.34 1.95
C THR A 144 -21.47 -9.88 1.68
N ASP A 145 -22.35 -9.03 1.13
CA ASP A 145 -23.69 -9.41 0.67
C ASP A 145 -23.66 -10.04 -0.75
N ASP A 146 -22.51 -10.05 -1.43
CA ASP A 146 -22.30 -10.72 -2.73
C ASP A 146 -22.09 -12.24 -2.55
N ALA A 147 -23.13 -13.01 -2.89
CA ALA A 147 -23.12 -14.47 -2.77
C ALA A 147 -22.08 -15.17 -3.67
N ASP A 148 -21.81 -14.63 -4.87
CA ASP A 148 -20.83 -15.21 -5.79
C ASP A 148 -19.41 -14.93 -5.31
N TYR A 149 -19.15 -13.78 -4.68
CA TYR A 149 -17.89 -13.50 -4.00
C TYR A 149 -17.68 -14.44 -2.80
N GLU A 150 -18.66 -14.60 -1.90
CA GLU A 150 -18.52 -15.49 -0.74
C GLU A 150 -18.36 -16.96 -1.14
N ARG A 151 -19.05 -17.42 -2.20
CA ARG A 151 -18.83 -18.74 -2.78
C ARG A 151 -17.38 -18.92 -3.21
N ARG A 152 -16.84 -17.97 -3.99
CA ARG A 152 -15.43 -18.01 -4.44
C ARG A 152 -14.44 -17.96 -3.26
N ARG A 153 -14.72 -17.15 -2.24
CA ARG A 153 -13.92 -17.07 -1.01
C ARG A 153 -13.86 -18.41 -0.27
N SER A 154 -14.99 -19.09 -0.11
CA SER A 154 -15.05 -20.41 0.54
C SER A 154 -14.24 -21.48 -0.20
N ILE A 155 -14.30 -21.49 -1.53
CA ILE A 155 -13.51 -22.40 -2.37
C ILE A 155 -12.01 -22.14 -2.21
N ARG A 156 -11.59 -20.87 -2.19
CA ARG A 156 -10.18 -20.49 -1.96
C ARG A 156 -9.69 -20.93 -0.58
N ALA A 157 -10.50 -20.73 0.46
CA ALA A 157 -10.16 -21.15 1.81
C ALA A 157 -10.08 -22.67 1.95
N GLY A 158 -10.97 -23.43 1.30
CA GLY A 158 -10.97 -24.89 1.35
C GLY A 158 -9.84 -25.57 0.57
N ARG A 159 -9.18 -24.88 -0.36
CA ARG A 159 -8.00 -25.38 -1.09
C ARG A 159 -6.68 -25.20 -0.32
N ALA A 160 -6.69 -24.46 0.79
CA ALA A 160 -5.52 -24.22 1.62
C ALA A 160 -5.37 -25.25 2.77
N LEU A 161 -6.24 -26.25 2.82
CA LEU A 161 -6.25 -27.39 3.75
C LEU A 161 -5.88 -28.67 3.01
#